data_AF-A0A176RXG1-F1
#
_entry.id   AF-A0A176RXG1-F1
#
_cell.length_a   1.000
_cell.length_b   1.000
_cell.length_c   1.000
_cell.angle_alpha   90.00
_cell.angle_beta   90.00
_cell.angle_gamma   90.00
#
_symmetry.space_group_name_H-M   'P 1'
#
loop_
_entity.id
_entity.type
_entity.pdbx_description
1 polymer ?
#
loop_
_entity_poly.entity_id
_entity_poly.type
_entity_poly.pdbx_seq_one_letter_code
_entity_poly.pdbx_strand_id
1 'polypeptide(L)'
;PQGQKEFGTRAELKNLNSFRFVERAINFEIERQIDLLESGGTVRQETRLYDADKNETRPMRSKEEANDYRYFPDPDLLPLVIESDFLEQVKAELPELPDDKKQRFIQQYGLSLYDASVLTSSRELADYFEEIVKLSNSEAKLCANWVMGDLAALLNKNNLEITDSKVSVIQLAA
;
A
#
# COMPACT_ATOMS: atom_id res chain seq x y z
N PRO A 1 9.65 -14.06 -23.64
CA PRO A 1 8.69 -15.19 -23.67
C PRO A 1 8.89 -16.11 -22.48
N GLN A 2 7.85 -16.86 -22.09
CA GLN A 2 7.91 -17.77 -20.94
C GLN A 2 9.07 -18.77 -21.09
N GLY A 3 9.90 -18.90 -20.05
CA GLY A 3 11.05 -19.82 -20.04
C GLY A 3 12.38 -19.22 -20.51
N GLN A 4 12.43 -17.97 -20.98
CA GLN A 4 13.69 -17.32 -21.32
C GLN A 4 14.37 -16.68 -20.09
N LYS A 5 15.71 -16.60 -20.11
CA LYS A 5 16.49 -15.96 -19.03
C LYS A 5 16.66 -14.45 -19.23
N GLU A 6 16.59 -13.97 -20.46
CA GLU A 6 16.81 -12.57 -20.80
C GLU A 6 15.54 -11.73 -20.52
N PHE A 7 15.73 -10.51 -20.01
CA PHE A 7 14.63 -9.57 -19.83
C PHE A 7 14.28 -8.90 -21.16
N GLY A 8 12.97 -8.68 -21.39
CA GLY A 8 12.50 -7.88 -22.53
C GLY A 8 12.75 -6.38 -22.33
N THR A 9 12.44 -5.58 -23.37
CA THR A 9 12.53 -4.12 -23.30
C THR A 9 11.52 -3.54 -22.30
N ARG A 10 11.98 -2.68 -21.39
CA ARG A 10 11.14 -2.05 -20.37
C ARG A 10 10.32 -0.87 -20.92
N ALA A 11 9.03 -0.82 -20.60
CA ALA A 11 8.22 0.41 -20.65
C ALA A 11 8.06 1.01 -19.25
N GLU A 12 8.08 2.33 -19.14
CA GLU A 12 7.91 3.05 -17.87
C GLU A 12 6.61 3.87 -17.90
N LEU A 13 5.64 3.50 -17.07
CA LEU A 13 4.37 4.22 -16.94
C LEU A 13 4.49 5.30 -15.86
N LYS A 14 4.07 6.53 -16.18
CA LYS A 14 4.05 7.67 -15.25
C LYS A 14 2.63 8.21 -15.07
N ASN A 15 2.45 9.01 -14.01
CA ASN A 15 1.21 9.68 -13.65
C ASN A 15 0.06 8.73 -13.26
N LEU A 16 0.36 7.77 -12.37
CA LEU A 16 -0.61 6.84 -11.81
C LEU A 16 -1.02 7.30 -10.42
N ASN A 17 -2.24 7.81 -10.28
CA ASN A 17 -2.68 8.51 -9.07
C ASN A 17 -3.57 7.65 -8.15
N SER A 18 -3.75 6.35 -8.44
CA SER A 18 -4.47 5.43 -7.56
C SER A 18 -4.03 3.99 -7.80
N PHE A 19 -4.19 3.11 -6.81
CA PHE A 19 -3.92 1.68 -6.95
C PHE A 19 -4.75 1.03 -8.08
N ARG A 20 -6.02 1.43 -8.22
CA ARG A 20 -6.88 0.98 -9.32
C ARG A 20 -6.31 1.38 -10.69
N PHE A 21 -5.75 2.57 -10.80
CA PHE A 21 -5.11 3.01 -12.06
C PHE A 21 -3.80 2.29 -12.30
N VAL A 22 -3.02 1.99 -11.26
CA VAL A 22 -1.81 1.16 -11.39
C VAL A 22 -2.16 -0.20 -11.98
N GLU A 23 -3.15 -0.90 -11.40
CA GLU A 23 -3.60 -2.20 -11.90
C GLU A 23 -4.05 -2.13 -13.37
N ARG A 24 -4.96 -1.19 -13.69
CA ARG A 24 -5.48 -1.04 -15.06
C ARG A 24 -4.39 -0.71 -16.07
N ALA A 25 -3.45 0.18 -15.70
CA ALA A 25 -2.37 0.58 -16.57
C ALA A 25 -1.37 -0.55 -16.83
N ILE A 26 -1.08 -1.36 -15.80
CA ILE A 26 -0.25 -2.57 -15.94
C ILE A 26 -0.92 -3.55 -16.90
N ASN A 27 -2.20 -3.87 -16.70
CA ASN A 27 -2.92 -4.81 -17.55
C ASN A 27 -2.99 -4.35 -19.01
N PHE A 28 -3.30 -3.06 -19.23
CA PHE A 28 -3.32 -2.48 -20.57
C PHE A 28 -1.93 -2.56 -21.24
N GLU A 29 -0.87 -2.25 -20.51
CA GLU A 29 0.49 -2.26 -21.05
C GLU A 29 1.00 -3.67 -21.33
N ILE A 30 0.57 -4.66 -20.54
CA ILE A 30 0.82 -6.08 -20.82
C ILE A 30 0.18 -6.49 -22.15
N GLU A 31 -1.12 -6.22 -22.34
CA GLU A 31 -1.84 -6.53 -23.59
C GLU A 31 -1.19 -5.84 -24.80
N ARG A 32 -0.89 -4.55 -24.69
CA ARG A 32 -0.23 -3.77 -25.73
C ARG A 32 1.14 -4.34 -26.14
N GLN A 33 1.93 -4.81 -25.18
CA GLN A 33 3.24 -5.40 -25.48
C GLN A 33 3.11 -6.79 -26.10
N ILE A 34 2.12 -7.58 -25.66
CA ILE A 34 1.79 -8.88 -26.29
C ILE A 34 1.42 -8.66 -27.75
N ASP A 35 0.43 -7.80 -28.04
CA ASP A 35 -0.03 -7.51 -29.39
C ASP A 35 1.09 -7.01 -30.31
N LEU A 36 1.95 -6.13 -29.79
CA LEU A 36 3.08 -5.58 -30.54
C LEU A 36 4.13 -6.65 -30.87
N LEU A 37 4.37 -7.60 -29.98
CA LEU A 37 5.32 -8.70 -30.21
C LEU A 37 4.74 -9.76 -31.15
N GLU A 38 3.46 -10.11 -30.99
CA GLU A 38 2.78 -11.11 -31.82
C GLU A 38 2.56 -10.64 -33.26
N SER A 39 2.40 -9.32 -33.47
CA SER A 39 2.36 -8.71 -34.81
C SER A 39 3.73 -8.59 -35.50
N GLY A 40 4.80 -9.12 -34.88
CA GLY A 40 6.17 -9.06 -35.40
C GLY A 40 6.87 -7.72 -35.18
N GLY A 41 6.27 -6.84 -34.37
CA GLY A 41 6.87 -5.58 -33.95
C GLY A 41 7.91 -5.75 -32.83
N THR A 42 8.45 -4.63 -32.37
CA THR A 42 9.45 -4.60 -31.30
C THR A 42 9.06 -3.58 -30.24
N VAL A 43 9.11 -3.97 -28.97
CA VAL A 43 8.91 -3.05 -27.84
C VAL A 43 10.11 -2.12 -27.76
N ARG A 44 9.86 -0.81 -27.85
CA ARG A 44 10.86 0.23 -27.68
C ARG A 44 10.88 0.72 -26.24
N GLN A 45 12.04 1.11 -25.74
CA GLN A 45 12.17 1.68 -24.41
C GLN A 45 11.62 3.10 -24.41
N GLU A 46 10.52 3.32 -23.70
CA GLU A 46 9.82 4.60 -23.71
C GLU A 46 9.18 4.90 -22.35
N THR A 47 8.96 6.19 -22.10
CA THR A 47 8.12 6.64 -21.00
C THR A 47 6.73 6.96 -21.54
N ARG A 48 5.73 6.33 -20.94
CA ARG A 48 4.31 6.46 -21.32
C ARG A 48 3.52 7.05 -20.18
N LEU A 49 2.43 7.72 -20.51
CA LEU A 49 1.46 8.24 -19.56
C LEU A 49 0.20 7.40 -19.62
N TYR A 50 -0.41 7.14 -18.47
CA TYR A 50 -1.73 6.51 -18.40
C TYR A 50 -2.83 7.59 -18.42
N ASP A 51 -3.80 7.43 -19.31
CA ASP A 51 -5.03 8.21 -19.38
C ASP A 51 -6.16 7.39 -18.74
N ALA A 52 -6.64 7.81 -17.57
CA ALA A 52 -7.65 7.09 -16.81
C ALA A 52 -9.05 7.19 -17.40
N ASP A 53 -9.33 8.25 -18.17
CA ASP A 53 -10.63 8.50 -18.80
C ASP A 53 -10.83 7.58 -20.01
N LYS A 54 -9.77 7.44 -20.81
CA LYS A 54 -9.76 6.58 -21.99
C LYS A 54 -9.27 5.15 -21.73
N ASN A 55 -8.67 4.93 -20.56
CA ASN A 55 -8.02 3.67 -20.19
C ASN A 55 -6.96 3.23 -21.22
N GLU A 56 -6.06 4.14 -21.57
CA GLU A 56 -5.00 3.87 -22.55
C GLU A 56 -3.64 4.38 -22.04
N THR A 57 -2.55 3.75 -22.50
CA THR A 57 -1.20 4.31 -22.34
C THR A 57 -0.81 5.06 -23.60
N ARG A 58 -0.34 6.30 -23.45
CA ARG A 58 0.15 7.13 -24.56
C ARG A 58 1.65 7.38 -24.46
N PRO A 59 2.41 7.30 -25.56
CA PRO A 59 3.83 7.64 -25.54
C PRO A 59 3.98 9.13 -25.25
N MET A 60 4.95 9.48 -24.40
CA MET A 60 5.22 10.89 -24.08
C MET A 60 6.50 11.39 -24.76
N ARG A 61 7.60 10.64 -24.64
CA ARG A 61 8.89 10.91 -25.28
C ARG A 61 9.62 9.59 -25.53
N SER A 62 10.22 9.42 -26.70
CA SER A 62 11.20 8.35 -26.95
C SER A 62 12.46 8.63 -26.14
N LYS A 63 12.90 7.65 -25.34
CA LYS A 63 14.24 7.70 -24.74
C LYS A 63 15.24 7.36 -25.85
N GLU A 64 15.65 8.36 -26.63
CA GLU A 64 16.72 8.17 -27.61
C GLU A 64 18.09 8.02 -26.89
N GLU A 65 18.24 8.59 -25.68
CA GLU A 65 19.43 8.43 -24.84
C GLU A 65 19.03 8.35 -23.35
N ALA A 66 19.76 7.56 -22.55
CA ALA A 66 19.61 7.59 -21.10
C ALA A 66 20.06 8.95 -20.56
N ASN A 67 19.26 9.59 -19.71
CA ASN A 67 19.65 10.88 -19.14
C ASN A 67 20.92 10.72 -18.30
N ASP A 68 22.00 11.38 -18.71
CA ASP A 68 23.19 11.50 -17.88
C ASP A 68 22.93 12.56 -16.79
N TYR A 69 22.56 12.08 -15.61
CA TYR A 69 22.32 12.92 -14.44
C TYR A 69 23.60 13.47 -13.81
N ARG A 70 24.79 13.03 -14.27
CA ARG A 70 26.10 13.48 -13.78
C ARG A 70 26.17 13.45 -12.26
N TYR A 71 25.74 12.33 -11.66
CA TYR A 71 25.76 12.17 -10.21
C TYR A 71 27.15 12.45 -9.64
N PHE A 72 27.21 13.31 -8.63
CA PHE A 72 28.39 13.59 -7.84
C PHE A 72 27.96 13.84 -6.39
N PRO A 73 28.83 13.62 -5.39
CA PRO A 73 28.56 13.99 -4.01
C PRO A 73 28.30 15.49 -3.93
N ASP A 74 27.20 15.87 -3.30
CA ASP A 74 26.88 17.28 -3.08
C ASP A 74 27.99 17.92 -2.21
N PRO A 75 28.75 18.90 -2.74
CA PRO A 75 29.90 19.48 -2.04
C PRO A 75 29.47 20.36 -0.87
N ASP A 76 28.21 20.82 -0.85
CA ASP A 76 27.66 21.64 0.22
C ASP A 76 27.15 20.79 1.40
N LEU A 77 26.97 19.48 1.19
CA LEU A 77 26.50 18.54 2.21
C LEU A 77 27.63 17.59 2.62
N LEU A 78 28.03 17.68 3.90
CA LEU A 78 28.90 16.68 4.49
C LEU A 78 28.19 15.31 4.52
N PRO A 79 28.94 14.19 4.47
CA PRO A 79 28.37 12.87 4.62
C PRO A 79 27.53 12.75 5.91
N LEU A 80 26.30 12.26 5.76
CA LEU A 80 25.42 11.98 6.90
C LEU A 80 25.93 10.74 7.65
N VAL A 81 26.36 10.94 8.90
CA VAL A 81 26.72 9.84 9.81
C VAL A 81 25.51 9.53 10.69
N ILE A 82 25.06 8.28 10.65
CA ILE A 82 23.97 7.77 11.50
C ILE A 82 24.61 6.83 12.53
N GLU A 83 24.70 7.31 13.78
CA GLU A 83 25.32 6.57 14.87
C GLU A 83 24.49 5.34 15.29
N SER A 84 25.17 4.33 15.83
CA SER A 84 24.50 3.09 16.26
C SER A 84 23.49 3.35 17.38
N ASP A 85 23.79 4.25 18.31
CA ASP A 85 22.88 4.61 19.41
C ASP A 85 21.57 5.22 18.90
N PHE A 86 21.64 6.01 17.82
CA PHE A 86 20.44 6.57 17.17
C PHE A 86 19.60 5.47 16.52
N LEU A 87 20.25 4.51 15.85
CA LEU A 87 19.54 3.36 15.26
C LEU A 87 18.82 2.54 16.33
N GLU A 88 19.47 2.27 17.46
CA GLU A 88 18.87 1.52 18.56
C GLU A 88 17.71 2.29 19.21
N GLN A 89 17.83 3.62 19.36
CA GLN A 89 16.73 4.45 19.82
C GLN A 89 15.52 4.36 18.87
N VAL A 90 15.72 4.55 17.56
CA VAL A 90 14.63 4.50 16.57
C VAL A 90 13.97 3.11 16.55
N LYS A 91 14.76 2.04 16.68
CA LYS A 91 14.22 0.67 16.78
C LYS A 91 13.36 0.49 18.03
N ALA A 92 13.77 1.06 19.17
CA ALA A 92 13.02 0.97 20.42
C ALA A 92 11.69 1.75 20.38
N GLU A 93 11.63 2.83 19.60
CA GLU A 93 10.42 3.64 19.40
C GLU A 93 9.47 3.11 18.31
N LEU A 94 9.93 2.12 17.53
CA LEU A 94 9.18 1.57 16.40
C LEU A 94 7.90 0.86 16.91
N PRO A 95 6.70 1.28 16.47
CA PRO A 95 5.48 0.59 16.84
C PRO A 95 5.41 -0.80 16.19
N GLU A 96 4.57 -1.66 16.73
CA GLU A 96 4.28 -2.98 16.13
C GLU A 96 3.87 -2.83 14.66
N LEU A 97 4.54 -3.58 13.78
CA LEU A 97 4.27 -3.52 12.34
C LEU A 97 2.92 -4.16 12.01
N PRO A 98 2.25 -3.74 10.92
CA PRO A 98 0.93 -4.25 10.58
C PRO A 98 0.87 -5.77 10.41
N ASP A 99 1.89 -6.38 9.80
CA ASP A 99 1.93 -7.83 9.61
C ASP A 99 2.12 -8.60 10.91
N ASP A 100 2.97 -8.10 11.82
CA ASP A 100 3.17 -8.69 13.14
C ASP A 100 1.88 -8.56 13.97
N LYS A 101 1.26 -7.37 13.98
CA LYS A 101 -0.01 -7.13 14.66
C LYS A 101 -1.13 -8.02 14.13
N LYS A 102 -1.19 -8.22 12.81
CA LYS A 102 -2.15 -9.13 12.16
C LYS A 102 -1.96 -10.58 12.61
N GLN A 103 -0.72 -11.05 12.65
CA GLN A 103 -0.41 -12.40 13.15
C GLN A 103 -0.77 -12.54 14.63
N ARG A 104 -0.46 -11.52 15.44
CA ARG A 104 -0.85 -11.48 16.85
C ARG A 104 -2.36 -11.53 17.03
N PHE A 105 -3.13 -10.79 16.24
CA PHE A 105 -4.60 -10.80 16.30
C PHE A 105 -5.18 -12.19 15.99
N ILE A 106 -4.59 -12.91 15.02
CA ILE A 106 -5.00 -14.29 14.71
C ILE A 106 -4.69 -15.21 15.90
N GLN A 107 -3.48 -15.13 16.46
CA GLN A 107 -3.02 -16.05 17.51
C GLN A 107 -3.65 -15.77 18.88
N GLN A 108 -3.72 -14.50 19.27
CA GLN A 108 -4.16 -14.06 20.60
C GLN A 108 -5.68 -13.94 20.71
N TYR A 109 -6.35 -13.46 19.65
CA TYR A 109 -7.79 -13.22 19.66
C TYR A 109 -8.59 -14.25 18.88
N GLY A 110 -7.94 -15.24 18.25
CA GLY A 110 -8.61 -16.30 17.48
C GLY A 110 -9.34 -15.78 16.25
N LEU A 111 -8.94 -14.61 15.73
CA LEU A 111 -9.57 -13.98 14.58
C LEU A 111 -9.18 -14.70 13.28
N SER A 112 -10.08 -14.66 12.29
CA SER A 112 -9.74 -15.14 10.96
C SER A 112 -8.69 -14.23 10.30
N LEU A 113 -7.96 -14.75 9.31
CA LEU A 113 -7.03 -13.94 8.52
C LEU A 113 -7.72 -12.70 7.93
N TYR A 114 -8.97 -12.84 7.49
CA TYR A 114 -9.76 -11.75 6.93
C TYR A 114 -10.00 -10.65 7.98
N ASP A 115 -10.55 -11.02 9.14
CA ASP A 115 -10.87 -10.05 10.21
C ASP A 115 -9.61 -9.32 10.68
N ALA A 116 -8.52 -10.07 10.90
CA ALA A 116 -7.25 -9.50 11.32
C ALA A 116 -6.70 -8.53 10.26
N SER A 117 -6.77 -8.88 8.98
CA SER A 117 -6.32 -8.00 7.90
C SER A 117 -7.11 -6.69 7.82
N VAL A 118 -8.42 -6.73 8.05
CA VAL A 118 -9.27 -5.53 8.05
C VAL A 118 -8.96 -4.66 9.27
N LEU A 119 -8.90 -5.25 10.47
CA LEU A 119 -8.66 -4.51 11.71
C LEU A 119 -7.25 -3.89 11.77
N THR A 120 -6.26 -4.49 11.10
CA THR A 120 -4.91 -3.94 10.99
C THR A 120 -4.67 -3.13 9.72
N SER A 121 -5.74 -2.69 9.02
CA SER A 121 -5.61 -1.86 7.81
C SER A 121 -5.11 -0.44 8.11
N SER A 122 -5.36 0.05 9.33
CA SER A 122 -4.72 1.24 9.89
C SER A 122 -4.35 0.99 11.35
N ARG A 123 -3.40 1.78 11.85
CA ARG A 123 -2.95 1.68 13.25
C ARG A 123 -4.08 2.08 14.20
N GLU A 124 -4.78 3.15 13.87
CA GLU A 124 -5.83 3.75 14.67
C GLU A 124 -7.03 2.80 14.84
N LEU A 125 -7.37 2.05 13.78
CA LEU A 125 -8.44 1.05 13.83
C LEU A 125 -8.02 -0.13 14.71
N ALA A 126 -6.77 -0.58 14.58
CA ALA A 126 -6.25 -1.68 15.37
C ALA A 126 -6.21 -1.32 16.86
N ASP A 127 -5.71 -0.12 17.19
CA ASP A 127 -5.65 0.39 18.55
C ASP A 127 -7.06 0.56 19.14
N TYR A 128 -8.01 1.09 18.37
CA TYR A 128 -9.42 1.22 18.76
C TYR A 128 -10.06 -0.15 19.09
N PHE A 129 -9.82 -1.16 18.25
CA PHE A 129 -10.29 -2.53 18.49
C PHE A 129 -9.68 -3.14 19.75
N GLU A 130 -8.36 -3.03 19.95
CA GLU A 130 -7.69 -3.58 21.13
C GLU A 130 -8.22 -2.96 22.43
N GLU A 131 -8.48 -1.65 22.44
CA GLU A 131 -9.07 -0.97 23.59
C GLU A 131 -10.50 -1.47 23.88
N ILE A 132 -11.32 -1.74 22.86
CA ILE A 132 -12.66 -2.34 23.07
C ILE A 132 -12.56 -3.74 23.66
N VAL A 133 -11.64 -4.57 23.17
CA VAL A 133 -11.45 -5.92 23.70
C VAL A 133 -11.02 -5.86 25.17
N LYS A 134 -10.16 -4.91 25.54
CA LYS A 134 -9.75 -4.69 26.94
C LYS A 134 -10.90 -4.23 27.84
N LEU A 135 -11.78 -3.36 27.35
CA LEU A 135 -12.82 -2.71 28.15
C LEU A 135 -14.12 -3.52 28.26
N SER A 136 -14.50 -4.25 27.21
CA SER A 136 -15.83 -4.87 27.10
C SER A 136 -15.97 -6.19 27.86
N ASN A 137 -14.88 -6.79 28.33
CA ASN A 137 -14.83 -8.18 28.86
C ASN A 137 -15.54 -9.21 27.96
N SER A 138 -15.70 -8.90 26.67
CA SER A 138 -16.43 -9.70 25.70
C SER A 138 -15.48 -10.51 24.82
N GLU A 139 -16.03 -11.47 24.09
CA GLU A 139 -15.24 -12.24 23.11
C GLU A 139 -14.71 -11.32 22.01
N ALA A 140 -13.41 -11.42 21.72
CA ALA A 140 -12.75 -10.55 20.74
C ALA A 140 -13.40 -10.62 19.34
N LYS A 141 -13.98 -11.77 18.98
CA LYS A 141 -14.72 -11.92 17.73
C LYS A 141 -16.00 -11.08 17.68
N LEU A 142 -16.70 -10.92 18.80
CA LEU A 142 -17.88 -10.06 18.88
C LEU A 142 -17.48 -8.60 18.73
N CYS A 143 -16.41 -8.17 19.41
CA CYS A 143 -15.85 -6.82 19.26
C CYS A 143 -15.45 -6.53 17.81
N ALA A 144 -14.78 -7.49 17.16
CA ALA A 144 -14.38 -7.38 15.76
C ALA A 144 -15.60 -7.17 14.84
N ASN A 145 -16.67 -7.94 15.04
CA ASN A 145 -17.89 -7.83 14.25
C ASN A 145 -18.55 -6.45 14.38
N TRP A 146 -18.60 -5.88 15.59
CA TRP A 146 -19.15 -4.53 15.81
C TRP A 146 -18.30 -3.44 15.15
N VAL A 147 -16.98 -3.54 15.28
CA VAL A 147 -16.03 -2.58 14.69
C VAL A 147 -16.08 -2.63 13.16
N MET A 148 -16.02 -3.82 12.56
CA MET A 148 -16.00 -3.99 11.10
C MET A 148 -17.38 -3.87 10.44
N GLY A 149 -18.45 -4.09 11.21
CA GLY A 149 -19.82 -4.02 10.73
C GLY A 149 -20.39 -2.62 10.91
N ASP A 150 -21.17 -2.43 11.98
CA ASP A 150 -21.99 -1.25 12.18
C ASP A 150 -21.16 0.04 12.31
N LEU A 151 -20.04 0.00 13.06
CA LEU A 151 -19.20 1.17 13.22
C LEU A 151 -18.56 1.59 11.89
N ALA A 152 -17.90 0.66 11.19
CA ALA A 152 -17.30 0.95 9.89
C ALA A 152 -18.34 1.44 8.87
N ALA A 153 -19.55 0.87 8.85
CA ALA A 153 -20.63 1.33 7.97
C ALA A 153 -21.06 2.77 8.29
N LEU A 154 -21.17 3.13 9.58
CA LEU A 154 -21.52 4.48 10.00
C LEU A 154 -20.40 5.49 9.68
N LEU A 155 -19.14 5.13 9.91
CA LEU A 155 -17.99 5.96 9.58
C LEU A 155 -17.92 6.24 8.07
N ASN A 156 -18.03 5.18 7.25
CA ASN A 156 -18.06 5.30 5.80
C ASN A 156 -19.24 6.17 5.32
N LYS A 157 -20.44 5.99 5.89
CA LYS A 157 -21.62 6.78 5.52
C LYS A 157 -21.45 8.27 5.80
N ASN A 158 -20.72 8.62 6.86
CA ASN A 158 -20.46 10.00 7.25
C ASN A 158 -19.11 10.53 6.70
N ASN A 159 -18.38 9.71 5.95
CA ASN A 159 -17.04 10.01 5.45
C ASN A 159 -16.08 10.45 6.58
N LEU A 160 -16.11 9.70 7.69
CA LEU A 160 -15.28 9.92 8.87
C LEU A 160 -14.24 8.82 9.02
N GLU A 161 -13.07 9.16 9.53
CA GLU A 161 -12.07 8.20 9.98
C GLU A 161 -12.38 7.71 11.40
N ILE A 162 -11.75 6.61 11.82
CA ILE A 162 -11.96 6.04 13.16
C ILE A 162 -11.56 7.02 14.27
N THR A 163 -10.58 7.90 14.03
CA THR A 163 -10.16 8.97 14.94
C THR A 163 -11.21 10.06 15.11
N ASP A 164 -12.08 10.25 14.12
CA ASP A 164 -13.18 11.20 14.14
C ASP A 164 -14.51 10.56 14.59
N SER A 165 -14.45 9.30 15.03
CA SER A 165 -15.62 8.59 15.53
C SER A 165 -16.22 9.33 16.73
N LYS A 166 -17.52 9.61 16.64
CA LYS A 166 -18.30 10.12 17.78
C LYS A 166 -18.58 9.05 18.84
N VAL A 167 -18.31 7.79 18.51
CA VAL A 167 -18.44 6.65 19.42
C VAL A 167 -17.05 6.35 19.99
N SER A 168 -16.85 6.68 21.25
CA SER A 168 -15.64 6.33 21.98
C SER A 168 -15.54 4.83 22.24
N VAL A 169 -14.33 4.34 22.50
CA VAL A 169 -14.09 2.93 22.88
C VAL A 169 -14.90 2.52 24.10
N ILE A 170 -15.11 3.42 25.08
CA ILE A 170 -15.91 3.16 26.29
C ILE A 170 -17.38 2.97 25.94
N GLN A 171 -17.92 3.79 25.03
CA GLN A 171 -19.32 3.71 24.62
C GLN A 171 -19.63 2.46 23.81
N LEU A 172 -18.69 2.01 22.97
CA LEU A 172 -18.88 0.79 22.19
C LEU A 172 -18.61 -0.48 23.01
N ALA A 173 -17.80 -0.39 24.05
CA ALA A 173 -17.49 -1.51 24.94
C ALA A 173 -18.57 -1.79 26.00
N ALA A 174 -19.42 -0.81 26.32
CA ALA A 174 -20.51 -0.92 27.29
C ALA A 174 -21.74 -1.64 26.72
#